data_AF-A0A352LRX4-F1
#
_entry.id   AF-A0A352LRX4-F1
#
_cell.length_a   1.000
_cell.length_b   1.000
_cell.length_c   1.000
_cell.angle_alpha   90.00
_cell.angle_beta   90.00
_cell.angle_gamma   90.00
#
_symmetry.space_group_name_H-M   'P 1'
#
loop_
_entity.id
_entity.type
_entity.pdbx_description
1 polymer ?
#
loop_
_entity_poly.entity_id
_entity_poly.type
_entity_poly.pdbx_seq_one_letter_code
_entity_poly.pdbx_strand_id
1 'polypeptide(L)'
;MYLITAISIYRNKFQTPSLFFSSQNFDIGSVVFVSIDKKNKPALVIETDDLNKNKSLIRRSKIKIGKINQKEECRLINKDLIEFTKLGSQKTNLKIEEVFQKITPTKIVKNLNNFDFKKENKETIKFFEKLTREDIKKKIVKKKIVTEKRGNDGEIKTIGSFLSETKQVKKSLHSEKHYLVNEIRNYFGETAKNGKGSFSFYLGFFKRIPEKKIYEFWSEVKQSRKSIKDQQKLFWWKIGQYLKQ
;
A
#
# COMPACT_ATOMS: atom_id res chain seq x y z
N MET A 1 -23.05 9.73 10.89
CA MET A 1 -21.66 9.37 11.26
C MET A 1 -20.92 9.09 9.97
N TYR A 2 -19.75 9.68 9.79
CA TYR A 2 -19.05 9.69 8.53
C TYR A 2 -17.85 8.76 8.59
N LEU A 3 -17.59 8.10 7.46
CA LEU A 3 -16.37 7.36 7.20
C LEU A 3 -15.45 8.27 6.39
N ILE A 4 -14.27 8.53 6.92
CA ILE A 4 -13.29 9.45 6.34
C ILE A 4 -12.08 8.63 5.91
N THR A 5 -11.70 8.74 4.64
CA THR A 5 -10.42 8.25 4.15
C THR A 5 -9.44 9.40 4.15
N ALA A 6 -8.36 9.27 4.93
CA ALA A 6 -7.35 10.32 5.05
C ALA A 6 -5.93 9.76 4.95
N ILE A 7 -5.04 10.57 4.40
CA ILE A 7 -3.61 10.30 4.28
C ILE A 7 -2.88 11.00 5.41
N SER A 8 -2.41 10.24 6.40
CA SER A 8 -1.65 10.82 7.50
C SER A 8 -0.25 11.25 7.07
N ILE A 9 0.26 12.28 7.72
CA ILE A 9 1.58 12.83 7.47
C ILE A 9 2.41 12.60 8.74
N TYR A 10 3.40 11.72 8.62
CA TYR A 10 4.29 11.38 9.73
C TYR A 10 5.69 11.11 9.22
N ARG A 11 6.71 11.57 9.97
CA ARG A 11 8.14 11.48 9.61
C ARG A 11 8.42 12.09 8.24
N ASN A 12 7.78 13.23 7.94
CA ASN A 12 7.90 13.96 6.68
C ASN A 12 7.54 13.12 5.45
N LYS A 13 6.56 12.22 5.60
CA LYS A 13 6.05 11.38 4.52
C LYS A 13 4.53 11.26 4.58
N PHE A 14 3.90 11.27 3.40
CA PHE A 14 2.52 10.83 3.22
C PHE A 14 2.46 9.32 3.42
N GLN A 15 1.61 8.86 4.32
CA GLN A 15 1.43 7.44 4.64
C GLN A 15 0.37 6.82 3.74
N THR A 16 0.18 5.50 3.84
CA THR A 16 -0.94 4.85 3.16
C THR A 16 -2.28 5.39 3.69
N PRO A 17 -3.26 5.66 2.81
CA PRO A 17 -4.60 6.07 3.22
C PRO A 17 -5.18 5.13 4.28
N SER A 18 -5.79 5.71 5.30
CA SER A 18 -6.39 4.99 6.42
C SER A 18 -7.82 5.47 6.64
N LEU A 19 -8.65 4.60 7.21
CA LEU A 19 -10.05 4.88 7.49
C LEU A 19 -10.23 5.40 8.92
N PHE A 20 -11.08 6.40 9.06
CA PHE A 20 -11.44 6.98 10.34
C PHE A 20 -12.95 7.22 10.44
N PHE A 21 -13.47 7.10 11.66
CA PHE A 21 -14.81 7.53 11.98
C PHE A 21 -14.82 8.98 12.45
N SER A 22 -15.80 9.75 12.00
CA SER A 22 -16.07 11.09 12.48
C SER A 22 -17.56 11.31 12.70
N SER A 23 -17.91 12.12 13.71
CA SER A 23 -19.27 12.65 13.86
C SER A 23 -19.56 13.78 12.88
N GLN A 24 -18.51 14.45 12.39
CA GLN A 24 -18.57 15.59 11.47
C GLN A 24 -18.13 15.17 10.06
N ASN A 25 -18.76 15.77 9.05
CA ASN A 25 -18.28 15.68 7.68
C ASN A 25 -17.14 16.68 7.47
N PHE A 26 -16.09 16.25 6.80
CA PHE A 26 -14.94 17.09 6.46
C PHE A 26 -14.88 17.30 4.96
N ASP A 27 -14.29 18.41 4.54
CA ASP A 27 -14.14 18.69 3.13
C ASP A 27 -13.01 17.88 2.51
N ILE A 28 -13.24 17.37 1.30
CA ILE A 28 -12.19 16.70 0.53
C ILE A 28 -11.11 17.72 0.20
N GLY A 29 -9.86 17.39 0.55
CA GLY A 29 -8.70 18.27 0.41
C GLY A 29 -8.40 19.13 1.65
N SER A 30 -9.17 18.98 2.73
CA SER A 30 -8.84 19.57 4.02
C SER A 30 -7.80 18.74 4.79
N VAL A 31 -7.02 19.41 5.63
CA VAL A 31 -6.16 18.77 6.63
C VAL A 31 -6.88 18.80 7.97
N VAL A 32 -6.92 17.63 8.60
CA VAL A 32 -7.49 17.37 9.92
C VAL A 32 -6.46 16.69 10.80
N PHE A 33 -6.65 16.69 12.12
CA PHE A 33 -5.83 15.89 13.02
C PHE A 33 -6.47 14.54 13.32
N VAL A 34 -5.71 13.47 13.09
CA VAL A 34 -6.10 12.10 13.40
C VAL A 34 -5.22 11.54 14.51
N SER A 35 -5.79 10.71 15.39
CA SER A 35 -5.02 10.05 16.45
C SER A 35 -4.38 8.78 15.90
N ILE A 36 -3.04 8.76 15.86
CA ILE A 36 -2.23 7.60 15.47
C ILE A 36 -1.21 7.37 16.59
N ASP A 37 -1.19 6.16 17.15
CA ASP A 37 -0.28 5.75 18.22
C ASP A 37 -0.20 6.75 19.39
N LYS A 38 -1.38 7.20 19.86
CA LYS A 38 -1.56 8.17 20.95
C LYS A 38 -1.06 9.59 20.66
N LYS A 39 -0.65 9.90 19.42
CA LYS A 39 -0.27 11.25 18.98
C LYS A 39 -1.23 11.76 17.92
N ASN A 40 -1.60 13.03 18.00
CA ASN A 40 -2.34 13.68 16.94
C ASN A 40 -1.39 13.97 15.78
N LYS A 41 -1.80 13.57 14.58
CA LYS A 41 -1.04 13.73 13.34
C LYS A 41 -1.91 14.38 12.29
N PRO A 42 -1.36 15.33 11.52
CA PRO A 42 -2.11 15.95 10.43
C PRO A 42 -2.34 14.90 9.36
N ALA A 43 -3.53 14.91 8.78
CA ALA A 43 -3.93 14.01 7.71
C ALA A 43 -4.77 14.77 6.68
N LEU A 44 -4.46 14.52 5.41
CA LEU A 44 -5.19 15.06 4.28
C LEU A 44 -6.41 14.20 4.00
N VAL A 45 -7.61 14.78 4.10
CA VAL A 45 -8.87 14.13 3.74
C VAL A 45 -8.91 13.97 2.24
N ILE A 46 -9.06 12.72 1.78
CA ILE A 46 -9.17 12.42 0.35
C ILE A 46 -10.56 11.92 -0.03
N GLU A 47 -11.35 11.43 0.92
CA GLU A 47 -12.70 10.91 0.68
C GLU A 47 -13.54 10.98 1.95
N THR A 48 -14.82 11.26 1.78
CA THR A 48 -15.82 11.22 2.84
C THR A 48 -17.05 10.48 2.37
N ASP A 49 -17.58 9.62 3.24
CA ASP A 49 -18.71 8.77 2.88
C ASP A 49 -19.61 8.48 4.08
N ASP A 50 -20.83 8.01 3.81
CA ASP A 50 -21.75 7.61 4.88
C ASP A 50 -21.35 6.24 5.44
N LEU A 51 -21.15 6.18 6.76
CA LEU A 51 -20.88 4.95 7.48
C LEU A 51 -21.96 3.90 7.24
N ASN A 52 -23.24 4.30 7.19
CA ASN A 52 -24.36 3.36 7.09
C ASN A 52 -24.28 2.51 5.83
N LYS A 53 -23.83 3.08 4.71
CA LYS A 53 -23.65 2.38 3.43
C LYS A 53 -22.55 1.31 3.49
N ASN A 54 -21.57 1.47 4.38
CA ASN A 54 -20.37 0.63 4.45
C ASN A 54 -20.28 -0.27 5.69
N LYS A 55 -21.31 -0.27 6.57
CA LYS A 55 -21.32 -1.03 7.84
C LYS A 55 -21.03 -2.52 7.67
N SER A 56 -21.65 -3.17 6.67
CA SER A 56 -21.52 -4.60 6.42
C SER A 56 -20.09 -4.99 5.99
N LEU A 57 -19.47 -4.15 5.16
CA LEU A 57 -18.12 -4.37 4.65
C LEU A 57 -17.06 -4.15 5.73
N ILE A 58 -17.22 -3.10 6.55
CA ILE A 58 -16.32 -2.81 7.67
C ILE A 58 -16.29 -3.96 8.68
N ARG A 59 -17.47 -4.51 9.04
CA ARG A 59 -17.54 -5.63 9.99
C ARG A 59 -16.82 -6.88 9.48
N ARG A 60 -16.79 -7.09 8.16
CA ARG A 60 -16.17 -8.28 7.54
C ARG A 60 -14.67 -8.11 7.31
N SER A 61 -14.16 -6.90 7.11
CA SER A 61 -12.81 -6.66 6.60
C SER A 61 -11.70 -6.66 7.67
N LYS A 62 -12.04 -6.73 8.97
CA LYS A 62 -11.10 -6.60 10.10
C LYS A 62 -10.14 -5.39 9.98
N ILE A 63 -10.54 -4.35 9.25
CA ILE A 63 -9.71 -3.15 9.06
C ILE A 63 -9.70 -2.36 10.37
N LYS A 64 -8.51 -1.93 10.79
CA LYS A 64 -8.35 -1.01 11.92
C LYS A 64 -8.86 0.37 11.50
N ILE A 65 -9.94 0.82 12.11
CA ILE A 65 -10.53 2.14 11.85
C ILE A 65 -10.28 3.03 13.07
N GLY A 66 -9.67 4.18 12.83
CA GLY A 66 -9.42 5.19 13.88
C GLY A 66 -10.67 6.04 14.14
N LYS A 67 -10.58 6.95 15.12
CA LYS A 67 -11.62 7.95 15.37
C LYS A 67 -11.01 9.35 15.29
N ILE A 68 -11.70 10.26 14.61
CA ILE A 68 -11.42 11.69 14.61
C ILE A 68 -12.33 12.31 15.67
N ASN A 69 -11.71 12.85 16.72
CA ASN A 69 -12.44 13.51 17.81
C ASN A 69 -12.43 15.04 17.66
N GLN A 70 -11.50 15.58 16.86
CA GLN A 70 -11.35 17.02 16.67
C GLN A 70 -12.25 17.49 15.54
N LYS A 71 -12.72 18.74 15.65
CA LYS A 71 -13.67 19.37 14.70
C LYS A 71 -12.99 20.34 13.73
N GLU A 72 -11.74 20.69 14.01
CA GLU A 72 -10.97 21.66 13.24
C GLU A 72 -10.52 21.03 11.91
N GLU A 73 -10.66 21.80 10.83
CA GLU A 73 -10.11 21.47 9.52
C GLU A 73 -9.52 22.71 8.86
N CYS A 74 -8.57 22.50 7.96
CA CYS A 74 -7.99 23.56 7.15
C CYS A 74 -8.02 23.11 5.69
N ARG A 75 -8.80 23.79 4.86
CA ARG A 75 -8.86 23.52 3.42
C ARG A 75 -7.54 23.94 2.79
N LEU A 76 -6.81 22.96 2.25
CA LEU A 76 -5.52 23.21 1.58
C LEU A 76 -5.60 22.94 0.08
N ILE A 77 -6.26 21.86 -0.32
CA ILE A 77 -6.28 21.39 -1.70
C ILE A 77 -7.70 21.43 -2.21
N ASN A 78 -7.89 21.89 -3.45
CA ASN A 78 -9.18 21.83 -4.09
C ASN A 78 -9.60 20.36 -4.31
N LYS A 79 -10.87 20.04 -4.04
CA LYS A 79 -11.48 18.73 -4.26
C LYS A 79 -11.20 18.20 -5.68
N ASP A 80 -11.30 19.07 -6.69
CA ASP A 80 -11.00 18.73 -8.08
C ASP A 80 -9.58 18.18 -8.30
N LEU A 81 -8.59 18.70 -7.57
CA LEU A 81 -7.22 18.23 -7.67
C LEU A 81 -7.05 16.89 -6.94
N ILE A 82 -7.76 16.67 -5.84
CA ILE A 82 -7.78 15.38 -5.16
C ILE A 82 -8.37 14.31 -6.07
N GLU A 83 -9.51 14.59 -6.70
CA GLU A 83 -10.16 13.68 -7.64
C GLU A 83 -9.29 13.42 -8.87
N PHE A 84 -8.68 14.45 -9.43
CA PHE A 84 -7.72 14.29 -10.52
C PHE A 84 -6.52 13.43 -10.11
N THR A 85 -6.01 13.60 -8.89
CA THR A 85 -4.91 12.80 -8.35
C THR A 85 -5.30 11.34 -8.16
N LYS A 86 -6.53 11.07 -7.67
CA LYS A 86 -7.09 9.72 -7.57
C LYS A 86 -7.18 9.05 -8.94
N LEU A 87 -7.74 9.74 -9.93
CA LEU A 87 -7.85 9.23 -11.30
C LEU A 87 -6.47 8.95 -11.91
N GLY A 88 -5.51 9.86 -11.71
CA GLY A 88 -4.13 9.67 -12.15
C GLY A 88 -3.47 8.45 -11.50
N SER A 89 -3.60 8.33 -10.18
CA SER A 89 -3.11 7.19 -9.38
C SER A 89 -3.62 5.86 -9.92
N GLN A 90 -4.92 5.76 -10.20
CA GLN A 90 -5.55 4.57 -10.78
C GLN A 90 -5.03 4.26 -12.19
N LYS A 91 -4.94 5.26 -13.08
CA LYS A 91 -4.49 5.06 -14.46
C LYS A 91 -3.02 4.65 -14.56
N THR A 92 -2.17 5.13 -13.66
CA THR A 92 -0.72 4.82 -13.70
C THR A 92 -0.27 3.75 -12.73
N ASN A 93 -1.21 3.11 -12.00
CA ASN A 93 -0.92 2.14 -10.95
C ASN A 93 0.10 2.67 -9.90
N LEU A 94 0.10 3.98 -9.67
CA LEU A 94 0.93 4.63 -8.65
C LEU A 94 0.04 4.87 -7.45
N LYS A 95 0.51 4.60 -6.24
CA LYS A 95 -0.30 4.83 -5.04
C LYS A 95 -0.50 6.33 -4.81
N ILE A 96 -1.68 6.72 -4.32
CA ILE A 96 -2.05 8.13 -4.18
C ILE A 96 -1.09 8.90 -3.27
N GLU A 97 -0.61 8.28 -2.19
CA GLU A 97 0.36 8.88 -1.27
C GLU A 97 1.71 9.12 -1.94
N GLU A 98 2.12 8.27 -2.88
CA GLU A 98 3.35 8.45 -3.65
C GLU A 98 3.21 9.61 -4.63
N VAL A 99 2.01 9.82 -5.19
CA VAL A 99 1.73 10.97 -6.04
C VAL A 99 1.83 12.26 -5.22
N PHE A 100 1.18 12.33 -4.06
CA PHE A 100 1.31 13.48 -3.15
C PHE A 100 2.76 13.72 -2.72
N GLN A 101 3.51 12.66 -2.44
CA GLN A 101 4.92 12.75 -2.08
C GLN A 101 5.79 13.29 -3.22
N LYS A 102 5.44 13.05 -4.49
CA LYS A 102 6.19 13.52 -5.68
C LYS A 102 5.85 14.95 -6.08
N ILE A 103 4.60 15.37 -5.90
CA ILE A 103 4.16 16.74 -6.23
C ILE A 103 4.52 17.73 -5.13
N THR A 104 4.57 17.29 -3.87
CA THR A 104 4.79 18.16 -2.71
C THR A 104 6.28 18.25 -2.36
N PRO A 105 6.89 19.45 -2.38
CA PRO A 105 8.28 19.63 -1.96
C PRO A 105 8.52 19.22 -0.51
N THR A 106 9.71 18.68 -0.20
CA THR A 106 10.07 18.22 1.14
C THR A 106 9.88 19.28 2.23
N LYS A 107 10.12 20.57 1.90
CA LYS A 107 9.87 21.70 2.81
C LYS A 107 8.39 21.80 3.20
N ILE A 108 7.49 21.71 2.23
CA ILE A 108 6.04 21.74 2.46
C ILE A 108 5.59 20.51 3.26
N VAL A 109 6.15 19.32 2.98
CA VAL A 109 5.83 18.11 3.78
C VAL A 109 6.29 18.24 5.23
N LYS A 110 7.44 18.88 5.50
CA LYS A 110 7.90 19.18 6.86
C LYS A 110 6.96 20.16 7.57
N ASN A 111 6.54 21.21 6.87
CA ASN A 111 5.57 22.17 7.40
C ASN A 111 4.25 21.48 7.74
N LEU A 112 3.75 20.62 6.85
CA LEU A 112 2.56 19.80 7.10
C LEU A 112 2.76 18.83 8.26
N ASN A 113 3.90 18.18 8.41
CA ASN A 113 4.15 17.26 9.53
C ASN A 113 4.10 17.97 10.90
N ASN A 114 4.45 19.25 10.93
CA ASN A 114 4.43 20.12 12.11
C ASN A 114 3.27 21.13 12.05
N PHE A 115 2.21 20.80 11.30
CA PHE A 115 1.06 21.68 11.13
C PHE A 115 0.42 22.01 12.47
N ASP A 116 -0.06 23.23 12.60
CA ASP A 116 -0.73 23.76 13.79
C ASP A 116 -1.85 24.67 13.31
N PHE A 117 -3.10 24.38 13.68
CA PHE A 117 -4.26 25.17 13.30
C PHE A 117 -4.22 26.60 13.83
N LYS A 118 -3.46 26.86 14.90
CA LYS A 118 -3.30 28.20 15.48
C LYS A 118 -2.27 29.04 14.74
N LYS A 119 -1.43 28.43 13.90
CA LYS A 119 -0.36 29.12 13.17
C LYS A 119 -0.71 29.25 11.70
N GLU A 120 -0.47 30.44 11.16
CA GLU A 120 -0.74 30.73 9.76
C GLU A 120 0.30 30.04 8.87
N ASN A 121 -0.07 28.92 8.26
CA ASN A 121 0.80 28.12 7.39
C ASN A 121 0.85 28.68 5.95
N LYS A 122 1.11 29.99 5.81
CA LYS A 122 1.01 30.74 4.54
C LYS A 122 1.74 30.10 3.37
N GLU A 123 2.96 29.62 3.59
CA GLU A 123 3.77 29.00 2.53
C GLU A 123 3.13 27.69 2.01
N THR A 124 2.62 26.87 2.93
CA THR A 124 1.92 25.62 2.60
C THR A 124 0.62 25.90 1.84
N ILE A 125 -0.17 26.87 2.32
CA ILE A 125 -1.43 27.27 1.68
C ILE A 125 -1.15 27.80 0.27
N LYS A 126 -0.24 28.77 0.12
CA LYS A 126 0.15 29.33 -1.18
C LYS A 126 0.69 28.29 -2.16
N PHE A 127 1.38 27.26 -1.68
CA PHE A 127 1.84 26.17 -2.53
C PHE A 127 0.66 25.39 -3.12
N PHE A 128 -0.29 24.97 -2.30
CA PHE A 128 -1.42 24.17 -2.78
C PHE A 128 -2.45 24.99 -3.57
N GLU A 129 -2.57 26.28 -3.31
CA GLU A 129 -3.35 27.21 -4.15
C GLU A 129 -2.80 27.31 -5.58
N LYS A 130 -1.47 27.25 -5.73
CA LYS A 130 -0.80 27.32 -7.05
C LYS A 130 -0.68 25.96 -7.74
N LEU A 131 -0.97 24.86 -7.05
CA LEU A 131 -0.80 23.53 -7.58
C LEU A 131 -1.82 23.27 -8.70
N THR A 132 -1.37 22.94 -9.90
CA THR A 132 -2.24 22.72 -11.06
C THR A 132 -2.36 21.24 -11.45
N ARG A 133 -3.34 20.92 -12.30
CA ARG A 133 -3.49 19.58 -12.88
C ARG A 133 -2.27 19.21 -13.74
N GLU A 134 -1.67 20.19 -14.42
CA GLU A 134 -0.48 20.05 -15.25
C GLU A 134 0.74 19.62 -14.42
N ASP A 135 0.91 20.18 -13.23
CA ASP A 135 2.00 19.80 -12.32
C ASP A 135 1.88 18.35 -11.88
N ILE A 136 0.65 17.92 -11.56
CA ILE A 136 0.32 16.54 -11.22
C ILE A 136 0.63 15.62 -12.42
N LYS A 137 0.14 15.96 -13.63
CA LYS A 137 0.41 15.21 -14.86
C LYS A 137 1.90 15.03 -15.12
N LYS A 138 2.69 16.11 -15.04
CA LYS A 138 4.15 16.08 -15.25
C LYS A 138 4.87 15.10 -14.32
N LYS A 139 4.37 14.92 -13.09
CA LYS A 139 4.96 14.00 -12.10
C LYS A 139 4.48 12.56 -12.26
N ILE A 140 3.26 12.37 -12.74
CA ILE A 140 2.65 11.06 -12.98
C ILE A 140 3.18 10.42 -14.28
N VAL A 141 3.33 11.20 -15.36
CA VAL A 141 3.68 10.72 -16.71
C VAL A 141 5.18 10.39 -16.89
N LYS A 142 6.04 10.76 -15.93
CA LYS A 142 7.50 10.49 -16.00
C LYS A 142 7.92 9.00 -15.86
N LYS A 143 7.04 8.03 -16.11
CA LYS A 143 7.40 6.61 -16.24
C LYS A 143 6.90 6.06 -17.57
N LYS A 144 7.85 5.50 -18.33
CA LYS A 144 7.70 4.78 -19.60
C LYS A 144 6.36 4.03 -19.67
N ILE A 145 5.56 4.36 -20.68
CA ILE A 145 4.35 3.63 -21.07
C ILE A 145 4.79 2.19 -21.34
N VAL A 146 4.45 1.27 -20.45
CA VAL A 146 4.38 -0.15 -20.78
C VAL A 146 2.99 -0.32 -21.36
N THR A 147 2.95 -0.48 -22.67
CA THR A 147 1.75 -0.72 -23.46
C THR A 147 1.16 -2.06 -23.04
N GLU A 148 0.13 -2.06 -22.20
CA GLU A 148 -0.78 -3.20 -22.09
C GLU A 148 -2.19 -2.76 -22.45
N LYS A 149 -2.82 -3.65 -23.21
CA LYS A 149 -3.92 -3.40 -24.14
C LYS A 149 -5.19 -2.90 -23.44
N ARG A 150 -5.91 -2.06 -24.20
CA ARG A 150 -7.27 -1.58 -23.94
C ARG A 150 -8.20 -2.73 -23.53
N GLY A 151 -8.82 -2.60 -22.37
CA GLY A 151 -10.15 -3.13 -22.08
C GLY A 151 -11.00 -1.94 -21.65
N ASN A 152 -12.02 -1.62 -22.44
CA ASN A 152 -13.10 -0.73 -22.05
C ASN A 152 -13.72 -1.25 -20.75
N ASP A 153 -13.99 -0.35 -19.81
CA ASP A 153 -15.30 -0.22 -19.14
C ASP A 153 -15.24 0.98 -18.20
N GLY A 154 -16.00 2.01 -18.58
CA GLY A 154 -16.11 3.29 -17.89
C GLY A 154 -17.10 3.23 -16.75
N GLU A 155 -16.74 2.55 -15.66
CA GLU A 155 -17.50 2.62 -14.41
C GLU A 155 -16.71 3.34 -13.32
N ILE A 156 -17.37 4.32 -12.71
CA ILE A 156 -16.91 5.08 -11.56
C ILE A 156 -16.70 4.10 -10.40
N LYS A 157 -15.42 3.81 -10.10
CA LYS A 157 -15.00 2.93 -9.01
C LYS A 157 -15.35 3.55 -7.64
N THR A 158 -16.41 3.06 -7.01
CA THR A 158 -16.89 3.38 -5.66
C THR A 158 -16.00 2.77 -4.55
N ILE A 159 -16.18 3.15 -3.27
CA ILE A 159 -15.50 2.56 -2.10
C ILE A 159 -15.51 1.01 -2.08
N GLY A 160 -16.50 0.39 -2.71
CA GLY A 160 -16.54 -1.05 -2.94
C GLY A 160 -15.28 -1.58 -3.66
N SER A 161 -14.71 -0.82 -4.59
CA SER A 161 -13.48 -1.19 -5.29
C SER A 161 -12.23 -1.04 -4.43
N PHE A 162 -12.19 -0.04 -3.53
CA PHE A 162 -11.11 0.14 -2.55
C PHE A 162 -11.10 -1.00 -1.52
N LEU A 163 -12.30 -1.44 -1.12
CA LEU A 163 -12.50 -2.58 -0.23
C LEU A 163 -12.28 -3.94 -0.96
N SER A 164 -12.43 -4.01 -2.28
CA SER A 164 -12.02 -5.17 -3.07
C SER A 164 -10.52 -5.18 -3.42
N GLU A 165 -9.88 -4.02 -3.55
CA GLU A 165 -8.42 -3.89 -3.74
C GLU A 165 -7.66 -4.26 -2.46
N THR A 166 -8.21 -3.99 -1.27
CA THR A 166 -7.67 -4.56 -0.02
C THR A 166 -7.86 -6.08 0.07
N LYS A 167 -8.76 -6.65 -0.75
CA LYS A 167 -8.92 -8.10 -0.97
C LYS A 167 -7.94 -8.65 -2.02
N GLN A 168 -7.34 -7.79 -2.85
CA GLN A 168 -6.19 -8.18 -3.66
C GLN A 168 -4.97 -8.23 -2.77
N VAL A 169 -4.61 -9.47 -2.42
CA VAL A 169 -3.28 -9.96 -2.09
C VAL A 169 -2.23 -8.94 -2.53
N LYS A 170 -1.47 -8.41 -1.56
CA LYS A 170 -0.26 -7.62 -1.78
C LYS A 170 0.36 -8.03 -3.12
N LYS A 171 0.24 -7.20 -4.17
CA LYS A 171 1.16 -7.25 -5.30
C LYS A 171 2.50 -6.74 -4.81
N SER A 172 3.11 -7.52 -3.93
CA SER A 172 4.55 -7.54 -3.85
C SER A 172 5.03 -8.00 -5.20
N LEU A 173 5.86 -7.17 -5.84
CA LEU A 173 6.86 -7.60 -6.80
C LEU A 173 7.82 -8.61 -6.13
N HIS A 174 7.26 -9.76 -5.81
CA HIS A 174 7.94 -10.98 -5.44
C HIS A 174 7.39 -11.97 -6.43
N SER A 175 8.17 -12.27 -7.47
CA SER A 175 7.90 -13.42 -8.34
C SER A 175 7.47 -14.61 -7.49
N GLU A 176 6.61 -15.47 -8.01
CA GLU A 176 6.06 -16.62 -7.31
C GLU A 176 7.16 -17.46 -6.60
N LYS A 177 8.37 -17.51 -7.19
CA LYS A 177 9.60 -18.02 -6.54
C LYS A 177 9.90 -17.42 -5.18
N HIS A 178 9.86 -16.10 -5.01
CA HIS A 178 10.14 -15.46 -3.72
C HIS A 178 9.10 -15.83 -2.64
N TYR A 179 7.84 -15.98 -3.03
CA TYR A 179 6.80 -16.48 -2.13
C TYR A 179 7.11 -17.92 -1.71
N LEU A 180 7.43 -18.78 -2.69
CA LEU A 180 7.78 -20.17 -2.48
C LEU A 180 9.02 -20.33 -1.60
N VAL A 181 10.05 -19.48 -1.78
CA VAL A 181 11.23 -19.45 -0.90
C VAL A 181 10.85 -19.16 0.54
N ASN A 182 10.00 -18.16 0.78
CA ASN A 182 9.58 -17.81 2.14
C ASN A 182 8.76 -18.94 2.78
N GLU A 183 7.85 -19.56 2.03
CA GLU A 183 7.04 -20.67 2.53
C GLU A 183 7.91 -21.87 2.95
N ILE A 184 8.83 -22.28 2.07
CA ILE A 184 9.68 -23.45 2.31
C ILE A 184 10.66 -23.19 3.47
N ARG A 185 11.28 -22.01 3.51
CA ARG A 185 12.19 -21.63 4.60
C ARG A 185 11.50 -21.58 5.95
N ASN A 186 10.29 -20.99 6.00
CA ASN A 186 9.52 -20.92 7.23
C ASN A 186 9.11 -22.31 7.72
N TYR A 187 8.72 -23.22 6.82
CA TYR A 187 8.39 -24.59 7.18
C TYR A 187 9.59 -25.36 7.75
N PHE A 188 10.78 -25.21 7.17
CA PHE A 188 12.00 -25.83 7.71
C PHE A 188 12.59 -25.09 8.92
N GLY A 189 11.98 -23.99 9.37
CA GLY A 189 12.46 -23.19 10.50
C GLY A 189 13.78 -22.47 10.23
N GLU A 190 14.12 -22.20 8.97
CA GLU A 190 15.41 -21.61 8.60
C GLU A 190 15.37 -20.08 8.66
N THR A 191 16.12 -19.51 9.59
CA THR A 191 16.17 -18.06 9.86
C THR A 191 17.50 -17.41 9.48
N ALA A 192 18.42 -18.16 8.86
CA ALA A 192 19.75 -17.69 8.51
C ALA A 192 19.68 -16.40 7.65
N LYS A 193 20.47 -15.39 8.01
CA LYS A 193 20.56 -14.13 7.25
C LYS A 193 21.37 -14.30 5.98
N ASN A 194 22.48 -15.05 6.04
CA ASN A 194 23.40 -15.34 4.95
C ASN A 194 23.76 -16.83 4.93
N GLY A 195 24.21 -17.37 3.78
CA GLY A 195 24.67 -18.75 3.65
C GLY A 195 23.54 -19.79 3.55
N LYS A 196 23.85 -21.06 3.86
CA LYS A 196 22.86 -22.16 3.80
C LYS A 196 21.65 -21.84 4.68
N GLY A 197 20.46 -22.02 4.12
CA GLY A 197 19.21 -21.68 4.81
C GLY A 197 18.81 -20.21 4.73
N SER A 198 19.58 -19.35 4.06
CA SER A 198 19.20 -17.95 3.80
C SER A 198 18.25 -17.81 2.61
N PHE A 199 17.53 -16.69 2.55
CA PHE A 199 16.63 -16.38 1.43
C PHE A 199 17.36 -16.39 0.09
N SER A 200 18.51 -15.72 0.04
CA SER A 200 19.34 -15.61 -1.16
C SER A 200 19.91 -16.96 -1.60
N PHE A 201 20.19 -17.86 -0.65
CA PHE A 201 20.63 -19.22 -0.95
C PHE A 201 19.57 -20.00 -1.72
N TYR A 202 18.33 -20.05 -1.22
CA TYR A 202 17.21 -20.68 -1.91
C TYR A 202 16.96 -20.08 -3.29
N LEU A 203 16.94 -18.76 -3.36
CA LEU A 203 16.68 -18.05 -4.60
C LEU A 203 17.75 -18.36 -5.67
N GLY A 204 19.01 -18.53 -5.27
CA GLY A 204 20.10 -18.92 -6.16
C GLY A 204 19.82 -20.22 -6.92
N PHE A 205 19.31 -21.24 -6.23
CA PHE A 205 18.93 -22.52 -6.85
C PHE A 205 17.62 -22.41 -7.62
N PHE A 206 16.60 -21.77 -7.04
CA PHE A 206 15.26 -21.70 -7.61
C PHE A 206 15.20 -20.91 -8.92
N LYS A 207 16.15 -19.98 -9.15
CA LYS A 207 16.28 -19.28 -10.43
C LYS A 207 16.49 -20.24 -11.62
N ARG A 208 17.17 -21.37 -11.39
CA ARG A 208 17.53 -22.36 -12.42
C ARG A 208 16.48 -23.45 -12.65
N ILE A 209 15.38 -23.45 -11.88
CA ILE A 209 14.35 -24.48 -11.90
C ILE A 209 12.99 -23.84 -12.25
N PRO A 210 12.18 -24.44 -13.14
CA PRO A 210 10.80 -24.00 -13.37
C PRO A 210 9.97 -24.06 -12.08
N GLU A 211 9.13 -23.07 -11.84
CA GLU A 211 8.37 -22.92 -10.59
C GLU A 211 7.51 -24.14 -10.26
N LYS A 212 6.81 -24.66 -11.27
CA LYS A 212 5.98 -25.87 -11.16
C LYS A 212 6.76 -27.07 -10.61
N LYS A 213 8.02 -27.26 -11.02
CA LYS A 213 8.87 -28.36 -10.54
C LYS A 213 9.27 -28.20 -9.07
N ILE A 214 9.50 -26.96 -8.64
CA ILE A 214 9.80 -26.67 -7.23
C ILE A 214 8.59 -26.98 -6.35
N TYR A 215 7.37 -26.63 -6.80
CA TYR A 215 6.13 -26.98 -6.11
C TYR A 215 5.89 -28.49 -6.04
N GLU A 216 6.19 -29.23 -7.10
CA GLU A 216 6.10 -30.70 -7.13
C GLU A 216 7.03 -31.30 -6.06
N PHE A 217 8.32 -30.95 -6.08
CA PHE A 217 9.28 -31.42 -5.08
C PHE A 217 8.88 -31.04 -3.66
N TRP A 218 8.36 -29.83 -3.49
CA TRP A 218 7.93 -29.33 -2.20
C TRP A 218 6.75 -30.13 -1.64
N SER A 219 5.71 -30.32 -2.46
CA SER A 219 4.49 -31.02 -2.08
C SER A 219 4.79 -32.48 -1.71
N GLU A 220 5.60 -33.16 -2.52
CA GLU A 220 6.03 -34.54 -2.26
C GLU A 220 6.78 -34.68 -0.93
N VAL A 221 7.71 -33.77 -0.65
CA VAL A 221 8.49 -33.80 0.59
C VAL A 221 7.61 -33.52 1.80
N LYS A 222 6.74 -32.51 1.72
CA LYS A 222 5.84 -32.09 2.81
C LYS A 222 4.84 -33.18 3.18
N GLN A 223 4.41 -33.99 2.21
CA GLN A 223 3.50 -35.12 2.43
C GLN A 223 4.20 -36.39 2.94
N SER A 224 5.54 -36.42 2.97
CA SER A 224 6.26 -37.58 3.47
C SER A 224 6.15 -37.69 4.99
N ARG A 225 6.07 -38.93 5.52
CA ARG A 225 6.02 -39.23 6.97
C ARG A 225 7.36 -39.00 7.70
N LYS A 226 8.33 -38.35 7.07
CA LYS A 226 9.68 -38.13 7.62
C LYS A 226 9.70 -36.96 8.59
N SER A 227 10.71 -36.93 9.46
CA SER A 227 10.96 -35.77 10.33
C SER A 227 11.24 -34.51 9.49
N ILE A 228 10.98 -33.31 10.03
CA ILE A 228 11.22 -32.03 9.33
C ILE A 228 12.68 -31.91 8.84
N LYS A 229 13.65 -32.40 9.64
CA LYS A 229 15.07 -32.40 9.27
C LYS A 229 15.36 -33.33 8.08
N ASP A 230 14.72 -34.49 8.03
CA ASP A 230 14.91 -35.45 6.94
C ASP A 230 14.12 -35.06 5.69
N GLN A 231 12.98 -34.38 5.84
CA GLN A 231 12.27 -33.71 4.77
C GLN A 231 13.14 -32.61 4.14
N GLN A 232 13.80 -31.78 4.94
CA GLN A 232 14.72 -30.75 4.46
C GLN A 232 15.87 -31.36 3.65
N LYS A 233 16.50 -32.43 4.15
CA LYS A 233 17.54 -33.16 3.40
C LYS A 233 16.99 -33.73 2.08
N LEU A 234 15.80 -34.33 2.10
CA LEU A 234 15.16 -34.92 0.93
C LEU A 234 14.82 -33.86 -0.13
N PHE A 235 14.33 -32.70 0.29
CA PHE A 235 14.06 -31.57 -0.59
C PHE A 235 15.32 -31.10 -1.31
N TRP A 236 16.39 -30.84 -0.55
CA TRP A 236 17.67 -30.43 -1.13
C TRP A 236 18.30 -31.50 -2.00
N TRP A 237 18.13 -32.78 -1.67
CA TRP A 237 18.55 -33.88 -2.53
C TRP A 237 17.80 -33.88 -3.88
N LYS A 238 16.46 -33.73 -3.88
CA LYS A 238 15.65 -33.64 -5.11
C LYS A 238 16.06 -32.45 -5.99
N ILE A 239 16.26 -31.28 -5.37
CA ILE A 239 16.77 -30.09 -6.05
C ILE A 239 18.15 -30.36 -6.67
N GLY A 240 19.04 -31.02 -5.92
CA GLY A 240 20.37 -31.39 -6.38
C GLY A 240 20.37 -32.40 -7.54
N GLN A 241 19.46 -33.37 -7.54
CA GLN A 241 19.30 -34.32 -8.64
C GLN A 241 18.82 -33.63 -9.91
N TYR A 242 17.82 -32.74 -9.79
CA TYR A 242 17.29 -32.00 -10.93
C TYR A 242 18.33 -31.08 -11.58
N LEU A 243 19.23 -30.49 -10.80
CA LEU A 243 20.27 -29.58 -11.31
C LEU A 243 21.49 -30.31 -11.90
N LYS A 244 21.59 -31.63 -11.70
CA LYS A 244 22.63 -32.47 -12.32
C LYS A 244 22.22 -33.03 -13.68
N GLN A 245 20.92 -33.04 -13.97
CA GLN A 245 20.35 -33.34 -15.29
C GLN A 245 20.46 -32.11 -16.19
#